data_AF-A0A0K8RFY8-F1
#
_entry.id   AF-A0A0K8RFY8-F1
#
_cell.length_a   1.000
_cell.length_b   1.000
_cell.length_c   1.000
_cell.angle_alpha   90.00
_cell.angle_beta   90.00
_cell.angle_gamma   90.00
#
_symmetry.space_group_name_H-M   'P 1'
#
loop_
_entity.id
_entity.type
_entity.pdbx_description
1 polymer ?
#
loop_
_entity_poly.entity_id
_entity_poly.type
_entity_poly.pdbx_seq_one_letter_code
_entity_poly.pdbx_strand_id
1 'polypeptide(L)'
;MFVTGLKLANVVNKVIYTGVKGFAHFGGLCKRKTRFGQVEDVPHTFSGTSPLAHELGHLMGMPHDGDLPSYDVRGIQWLRCSAKSGYLMAPEGGGANEGFFTQCSLQHMAVFLKTLDQDCFKFKSQTVIEAPGKLPGGQMDISTLCKRRYPHVSGITGVDEPTLRKTCEYLCCPLGDSQGNVTCLVESHVDGMPCGSGQICKRKRCGKHSVNLPPPPSVPINQP
;
A
#
# COMPACT_ATOMS: atom_id res chain seq x y z
N MET A 1 -6.72 11.43 -4.40
CA MET A 1 -6.37 10.78 -3.13
C MET A 1 -6.11 11.85 -2.10
N PHE A 2 -6.74 11.74 -0.95
CA PHE A 2 -6.45 12.54 0.24
C PHE A 2 -5.49 11.74 1.14
N VAL A 3 -4.47 12.38 1.71
CA VAL A 3 -3.50 11.73 2.58
C VAL A 3 -3.53 12.45 3.92
N THR A 4 -3.61 11.71 5.03
CA THR A 4 -3.70 12.28 6.36
C THR A 4 -2.76 11.58 7.33
N GLY A 5 -2.17 12.35 8.26
CA GLY A 5 -1.46 11.83 9.43
C GLY A 5 -2.38 11.48 10.60
N LEU A 6 -3.69 11.73 10.47
CA LEU A 6 -4.68 11.39 11.47
C LEU A 6 -5.08 9.91 11.37
N LYS A 7 -5.34 9.29 12.52
CA LYS A 7 -5.88 7.94 12.58
C LYS A 7 -7.32 7.94 12.04
N LEU A 8 -7.57 7.13 11.02
CA LEU A 8 -8.88 6.84 10.47
C LEU A 8 -9.62 5.86 11.40
N ALA A 9 -10.94 5.98 11.40
CA ALA A 9 -11.80 5.09 12.15
C ALA A 9 -13.13 4.89 11.43
N ASN A 10 -13.66 3.67 11.52
CA ASN A 10 -15.01 3.34 11.10
C ASN A 10 -15.93 3.31 12.32
N VAL A 11 -17.16 3.82 12.16
CA VAL A 11 -18.20 3.72 13.18
C VAL A 11 -19.24 2.71 12.73
N VAL A 12 -19.32 1.56 13.41
CA VAL A 12 -20.31 0.52 13.13
C VAL A 12 -21.10 0.30 14.41
N ASN A 13 -22.43 0.46 14.35
CA ASN A 13 -23.32 0.29 15.52
C ASN A 13 -22.85 1.08 16.76
N LYS A 14 -22.40 2.34 16.57
CA LYS A 14 -21.83 3.22 17.61
C LYS A 14 -20.49 2.75 18.21
N VAL A 15 -19.87 1.71 17.66
CA VAL A 15 -18.53 1.24 18.04
C VAL A 15 -17.50 1.80 17.06
N ILE A 16 -16.41 2.34 17.61
CA ILE A 16 -15.30 2.94 16.85
C ILE A 16 -14.24 1.86 16.59
N TYR A 17 -13.96 1.57 15.32
CA TYR A 17 -12.92 0.64 14.88
C TYR A 17 -11.81 1.40 14.18
N THR A 18 -10.59 1.38 14.75
CA THR A 18 -9.44 2.13 14.23
C THR A 18 -8.46 1.29 13.41
N GLY A 19 -8.91 0.12 12.93
CA GLY A 19 -8.09 -0.78 12.12
C GLY A 19 -8.01 -0.38 10.64
N VAL A 20 -8.90 0.51 10.19
CA VAL A 20 -8.97 1.00 8.82
C VAL A 20 -7.75 1.87 8.49
N LYS A 21 -7.13 1.63 7.33
CA LYS A 21 -5.95 2.39 6.85
C LYS A 21 -6.23 3.26 5.63
N GLY A 22 -7.40 3.09 5.03
CA GLY A 22 -7.83 3.86 3.89
C GLY A 22 -9.31 3.63 3.60
N PHE A 23 -9.81 4.42 2.66
CA PHE A 23 -11.13 4.25 2.08
C PHE A 23 -11.12 4.81 0.66
N ALA A 24 -11.72 4.08 -0.28
CA ALA A 24 -12.01 4.57 -1.60
C ALA A 24 -13.39 4.10 -2.08
N HIS A 25 -13.99 4.88 -2.96
CA HIS A 25 -15.19 4.41 -3.65
C HIS A 25 -14.83 3.36 -4.69
N PHE A 26 -15.47 2.20 -4.61
CA PHE A 26 -15.37 1.16 -5.62
C PHE A 26 -15.77 1.67 -7.01
N GLY A 27 -14.91 1.44 -8.01
CA GLY A 27 -15.14 1.82 -9.41
C GLY A 27 -15.35 3.34 -9.60
N GLY A 28 -14.72 4.15 -8.77
CA GLY A 28 -14.86 5.61 -8.73
C GLY A 28 -13.99 6.38 -9.72
N LEU A 29 -13.03 5.74 -10.40
CA LEU A 29 -11.92 6.38 -11.12
C LEU A 29 -12.29 7.61 -11.97
N CYS A 30 -13.41 7.55 -12.70
CA CYS A 30 -13.85 8.63 -13.61
C CYS A 30 -15.26 9.15 -13.32
N LYS A 31 -15.77 8.92 -12.12
CA LYS A 31 -17.10 9.38 -11.69
C LYS A 31 -16.98 10.63 -10.84
N ARG A 32 -17.53 11.76 -11.30
CA ARG A 32 -17.37 13.08 -10.65
C ARG A 32 -17.61 13.08 -9.13
N LYS A 33 -18.63 12.36 -8.64
CA LYS A 33 -19.00 12.33 -7.21
C LYS A 33 -18.23 11.31 -6.39
N THR A 34 -17.63 10.30 -7.02
CA THR A 34 -17.01 9.16 -6.33
C THR A 34 -15.55 8.95 -6.72
N ARG A 35 -14.94 9.88 -7.47
CA ARG A 35 -13.50 9.91 -7.75
C ARG A 35 -12.74 10.40 -6.51
N PHE A 36 -12.85 9.63 -5.43
CA PHE A 36 -12.29 9.97 -4.13
C PHE A 36 -11.80 8.71 -3.41
N GLY A 37 -10.65 8.87 -2.78
CA GLY A 37 -10.11 7.92 -1.82
C GLY A 37 -9.19 8.66 -0.84
N GLN A 38 -8.98 8.08 0.33
CA GLN A 38 -8.19 8.61 1.42
C GLN A 38 -7.34 7.52 2.05
N VAL A 39 -6.17 7.87 2.56
CA VAL A 39 -5.28 6.94 3.28
C VAL A 39 -4.58 7.61 4.44
N GLU A 40 -4.24 6.81 5.45
CA GLU A 40 -3.29 7.18 6.50
C GLU A 40 -1.85 7.15 5.95
N ASP A 41 -1.05 8.16 6.29
CA ASP A 41 0.40 8.10 6.17
C ASP A 41 1.07 8.85 7.32
N VAL A 42 2.15 8.30 7.84
CA VAL A 42 3.07 9.04 8.72
C VAL A 42 4.19 9.65 7.87
N PRO A 43 4.35 10.97 7.86
CA PRO A 43 5.33 11.65 7.03
C PRO A 43 6.74 11.07 7.14
N HIS A 44 7.39 10.89 5.99
CA HIS A 44 8.73 10.33 5.84
C HIS A 44 8.92 8.89 6.30
N THR A 45 7.84 8.12 6.46
CA THR A 45 7.93 6.68 6.75
C THR A 45 7.50 5.81 5.58
N PHE A 46 6.84 6.39 4.57
CA PHE A 46 6.24 5.67 3.43
C PHE A 46 5.19 4.63 3.84
N SER A 47 4.69 4.69 5.08
CA SER A 47 3.68 3.77 5.63
C SER A 47 2.36 3.76 4.84
N GLY A 48 2.04 4.86 4.16
CA GLY A 48 0.85 4.99 3.33
C GLY A 48 0.97 4.35 1.94
N THR A 49 2.13 3.81 1.55
CA THR A 49 2.35 3.34 0.16
C THR A 49 1.47 2.15 -0.19
N SER A 50 1.44 1.12 0.66
CA SER A 50 0.56 -0.06 0.48
C SER A 50 -0.93 0.32 0.48
N PRO A 51 -1.47 1.01 1.51
CA PRO A 51 -2.89 1.38 1.51
C PRO A 51 -3.23 2.32 0.34
N LEU A 52 -2.32 3.23 -0.07
CA LEU A 52 -2.57 4.07 -1.25
C LEU A 52 -2.78 3.24 -2.52
N ALA A 53 -1.95 2.22 -2.74
CA ALA A 53 -2.09 1.32 -3.88
C ALA A 53 -3.36 0.46 -3.79
N HIS A 54 -3.71 -0.01 -2.58
CA HIS A 54 -4.95 -0.74 -2.31
C HIS A 54 -6.19 0.10 -2.64
N GLU A 55 -6.28 1.33 -2.11
CA GLU A 55 -7.42 2.22 -2.35
C GLU A 55 -7.51 2.69 -3.82
N LEU A 56 -6.38 2.85 -4.50
CA LEU A 56 -6.37 3.05 -5.95
C LEU A 56 -6.91 1.82 -6.69
N GLY A 57 -6.63 0.61 -6.22
CA GLY A 57 -7.23 -0.63 -6.72
C GLY A 57 -8.75 -0.60 -6.65
N HIS A 58 -9.33 -0.20 -5.52
CA HIS A 58 -10.78 -0.02 -5.36
C HIS A 58 -11.35 0.99 -6.36
N LEU A 59 -10.70 2.15 -6.54
CA LEU A 59 -11.11 3.14 -7.56
C LEU A 59 -11.12 2.54 -8.99
N MET A 60 -10.17 1.64 -9.27
CA MET A 60 -10.03 0.89 -10.52
C MET A 60 -10.88 -0.39 -10.58
N GLY A 61 -11.83 -0.56 -9.65
CA GLY A 61 -12.82 -1.63 -9.69
C GLY A 61 -12.30 -3.00 -9.23
N MET A 62 -11.16 -3.05 -8.51
CA MET A 62 -10.73 -4.27 -7.82
C MET A 62 -11.50 -4.40 -6.50
N PRO A 63 -12.28 -5.47 -6.28
CA PRO A 63 -12.81 -5.76 -4.95
C PRO A 63 -11.67 -6.34 -4.08
N HIS A 64 -11.97 -6.66 -2.81
CA HIS A 64 -11.03 -7.45 -2.04
C HIS A 64 -10.86 -8.85 -2.64
N ASP A 65 -9.69 -9.44 -2.47
CA ASP A 65 -9.46 -10.83 -2.84
C ASP A 65 -10.42 -11.75 -2.05
N GLY A 66 -11.03 -12.72 -2.75
CA GLY A 66 -12.07 -13.59 -2.19
C GLY A 66 -13.50 -13.14 -2.50
N ASP A 67 -13.69 -11.85 -2.77
CA ASP A 67 -14.99 -11.33 -3.16
C ASP A 67 -15.25 -11.51 -4.66
N LEU A 68 -16.53 -11.57 -5.03
CA LEU A 68 -16.97 -11.44 -6.41
C LEU A 68 -17.81 -10.17 -6.57
N PRO A 69 -17.79 -9.54 -7.77
CA PRO A 69 -18.67 -8.44 -8.07
C PRO A 69 -20.13 -8.93 -8.01
N SER A 70 -21.01 -8.06 -7.51
CA SER A 70 -22.44 -8.32 -7.43
C SER A 70 -23.16 -8.22 -8.79
N TYR A 71 -22.42 -7.91 -9.86
CA TYR A 71 -22.94 -7.71 -11.21
C TYR A 71 -22.30 -8.71 -12.18
N ASP A 72 -23.09 -9.18 -13.15
CA ASP A 72 -22.60 -10.03 -14.23
C ASP A 72 -22.09 -9.19 -15.40
N VAL A 73 -21.00 -9.63 -16.00
CA VAL A 73 -20.46 -9.05 -17.23
C VAL A 73 -20.50 -10.15 -18.28
N ARG A 74 -21.37 -9.96 -19.29
CA ARG A 74 -21.62 -10.97 -20.31
C ARG A 74 -20.31 -11.51 -20.90
N GLY A 75 -20.15 -12.83 -20.84
CA GLY A 75 -18.98 -13.53 -21.40
C GLY A 75 -17.74 -13.53 -20.51
N ILE A 76 -17.83 -13.02 -19.28
CA ILE A 76 -16.72 -13.05 -18.31
C ILE A 76 -16.98 -14.12 -17.26
N GLN A 77 -16.04 -15.06 -17.15
CA GLN A 77 -15.95 -15.96 -16.01
C GLN A 77 -14.91 -15.41 -15.01
N TRP A 78 -15.37 -15.04 -13.83
CA TRP A 78 -14.50 -14.50 -12.78
C TRP A 78 -13.62 -15.59 -12.15
N LEU A 79 -12.33 -15.28 -12.04
CA LEU A 79 -11.37 -16.10 -11.30
C LEU A 79 -11.71 -16.09 -9.80
N ARG A 80 -11.26 -17.14 -9.10
CA ARG A 80 -11.44 -17.29 -7.64
C ARG A 80 -10.08 -17.30 -6.96
N CYS A 81 -9.85 -16.33 -6.09
CA CYS A 81 -8.62 -16.21 -5.29
C CYS A 81 -9.00 -16.26 -3.81
N SER A 82 -8.07 -16.71 -2.96
CA SER A 82 -8.28 -16.73 -1.52
C SER A 82 -8.05 -15.35 -0.90
N ALA A 83 -8.98 -14.91 -0.04
CA ALA A 83 -8.82 -13.72 0.80
C ALA A 83 -7.61 -13.80 1.75
N LYS A 84 -7.16 -15.02 2.08
CA LYS A 84 -6.11 -15.27 3.08
C LYS A 84 -4.70 -15.35 2.49
N SER A 85 -4.54 -15.16 1.18
CA SER A 85 -3.23 -15.23 0.54
C SER A 85 -2.36 -13.99 0.79
N GLY A 86 -2.93 -12.94 1.40
CA GLY A 86 -2.18 -11.77 1.86
C GLY A 86 -1.56 -10.94 0.73
N TYR A 87 -2.22 -10.89 -0.42
CA TYR A 87 -1.87 -9.99 -1.54
C TYR A 87 -2.39 -8.57 -1.27
N LEU A 88 -2.02 -7.61 -2.12
CA LEU A 88 -2.31 -6.20 -1.91
C LEU A 88 -3.81 -5.89 -1.75
N MET A 89 -4.71 -6.66 -2.37
CA MET A 89 -6.17 -6.49 -2.22
C MET A 89 -6.79 -7.44 -1.18
N ALA A 90 -6.01 -8.12 -0.34
CA ALA A 90 -6.56 -8.90 0.76
C ALA A 90 -7.39 -7.99 1.70
N PRO A 91 -8.50 -8.49 2.30
CA PRO A 91 -9.28 -7.72 3.27
C PRO A 91 -8.47 -7.30 4.50
N GLU A 92 -7.44 -8.07 4.85
CA GLU A 92 -6.50 -7.79 5.94
C GLU A 92 -5.13 -7.44 5.35
N GLY A 93 -4.58 -6.30 5.77
CA GLY A 93 -3.27 -5.81 5.32
C GLY A 93 -2.08 -6.52 5.98
N GLY A 94 -0.88 -6.25 5.50
CA GLY A 94 0.36 -6.78 6.08
C GLY A 94 0.70 -8.23 5.69
N GLY A 95 -0.02 -8.82 4.73
CA GLY A 95 0.26 -10.17 4.24
C GLY A 95 1.64 -10.35 3.59
N ALA A 96 2.11 -11.59 3.46
CA ALA A 96 3.41 -11.91 2.88
C ALA A 96 3.52 -11.56 1.37
N ASN A 97 2.39 -11.36 0.68
CA ASN A 97 2.32 -11.04 -0.73
C ASN A 97 1.84 -9.61 -1.01
N GLU A 98 1.80 -8.75 0.02
CA GLU A 98 1.23 -7.39 -0.04
C GLU A 98 1.87 -6.51 -1.13
N GLY A 99 3.09 -6.83 -1.57
CA GLY A 99 3.73 -6.15 -2.69
C GLY A 99 3.17 -6.46 -4.08
N PHE A 100 2.14 -7.30 -4.20
CA PHE A 100 1.63 -7.81 -5.48
C PHE A 100 0.10 -7.90 -5.51
N PHE A 101 -0.49 -7.77 -6.70
CA PHE A 101 -1.89 -8.09 -6.94
C PHE A 101 -2.07 -9.57 -7.30
N THR A 102 -3.24 -10.14 -6.99
CA THR A 102 -3.62 -11.47 -7.50
C THR A 102 -4.03 -11.38 -8.97
N GLN A 103 -4.10 -12.54 -9.64
CA GLN A 103 -4.71 -12.60 -10.96
C GLN A 103 -6.19 -12.21 -10.95
N CYS A 104 -6.91 -12.43 -9.84
CA CYS A 104 -8.30 -12.00 -9.70
C CYS A 104 -8.41 -10.47 -9.65
N SER A 105 -7.62 -9.80 -8.81
CA SER A 105 -7.64 -8.32 -8.75
C SER A 105 -7.29 -7.71 -10.11
N LEU A 106 -6.29 -8.27 -10.80
CA LEU A 106 -5.92 -7.84 -12.15
C LEU A 106 -7.04 -8.07 -13.19
N GLN A 107 -7.76 -9.19 -13.12
CA GLN A 107 -8.92 -9.45 -13.98
C GLN A 107 -10.04 -8.42 -13.73
N HIS A 108 -10.35 -8.14 -12.47
CA HIS A 108 -11.37 -7.13 -12.11
C HIS A 108 -11.04 -5.76 -12.66
N MET A 109 -9.81 -5.29 -12.46
CA MET A 109 -9.36 -4.02 -13.03
C MET A 109 -9.43 -4.03 -14.55
N ALA A 110 -8.93 -5.08 -15.22
CA ALA A 110 -8.93 -5.15 -16.67
C ALA A 110 -10.36 -5.10 -17.27
N VAL A 111 -11.32 -5.76 -16.63
CA VAL A 111 -12.72 -5.71 -17.05
C VAL A 111 -13.33 -4.34 -16.75
N PHE A 112 -13.12 -3.78 -15.55
CA PHE A 112 -13.64 -2.47 -15.18
C PHE A 112 -13.14 -1.36 -16.12
N LEU A 113 -11.83 -1.30 -16.39
CA LEU A 113 -11.24 -0.25 -17.23
C LEU A 113 -11.81 -0.27 -18.66
N LYS A 114 -12.19 -1.45 -19.19
CA LYS A 114 -12.86 -1.57 -20.50
C LYS A 114 -14.28 -1.01 -20.54
N THR A 115 -14.91 -0.83 -19.37
CA THR A 115 -16.25 -0.22 -19.28
C THR A 115 -16.21 1.31 -19.24
N LEU A 116 -15.02 1.90 -19.12
CA LEU A 116 -14.86 3.35 -19.02
C LEU A 116 -14.79 3.98 -20.41
N ASP A 117 -15.36 5.17 -20.53
CA ASP A 117 -15.27 5.98 -21.74
C ASP A 117 -13.81 6.41 -22.01
N GLN A 118 -13.43 6.60 -23.28
CA GLN A 118 -12.10 7.07 -23.66
C GLN A 118 -11.73 8.42 -23.03
N ASP A 119 -12.72 9.29 -22.77
CA ASP A 119 -12.53 10.56 -22.07
C ASP A 119 -11.98 10.39 -20.65
N CYS A 120 -12.17 9.23 -20.03
CA CYS A 120 -11.60 8.89 -18.72
C CYS A 120 -10.06 8.92 -18.73
N PHE A 121 -9.46 8.51 -19.85
CA PHE A 121 -8.01 8.34 -19.99
C PHE A 121 -7.32 9.57 -20.59
N LYS A 122 -8.08 10.60 -20.98
CA LYS A 122 -7.50 11.86 -21.48
C LYS A 122 -6.69 12.54 -20.38
N PHE A 123 -5.39 12.69 -20.62
CA PHE A 123 -4.50 13.41 -19.72
C PHE A 123 -4.81 14.91 -19.75
N LYS A 124 -5.16 15.47 -18.59
CA LYS A 124 -5.55 16.89 -18.46
C LYS A 124 -4.50 17.76 -17.77
N SER A 125 -3.48 17.14 -17.16
CA SER A 125 -2.45 17.91 -16.47
C SER A 125 -1.52 18.55 -17.49
N GLN A 126 -1.18 19.82 -17.29
CA GLN A 126 -0.12 20.49 -18.04
C GLN A 126 1.24 20.36 -17.35
N THR A 127 1.25 19.86 -16.11
CA THR A 127 2.45 19.65 -15.31
C THR A 127 2.68 18.17 -15.11
N VAL A 128 3.90 17.73 -15.38
CA VAL A 128 4.37 16.39 -15.05
C VAL A 128 5.17 16.50 -13.77
N ILE A 129 4.75 15.78 -12.72
CA ILE A 129 5.56 15.62 -11.51
C ILE A 129 6.39 14.36 -11.72
N GLU A 130 7.70 14.54 -11.84
CA GLU A 130 8.61 13.42 -12.01
C GLU A 130 8.72 12.63 -10.71
N ALA A 131 8.58 11.31 -10.83
CA ALA A 131 8.88 10.41 -9.73
C ALA A 131 10.41 10.42 -9.47
N PRO A 132 10.86 10.27 -8.21
CA PRO A 132 12.28 10.10 -7.93
C PRO A 132 12.87 8.93 -8.72
N GLY A 133 14.10 9.08 -9.22
CA GLY A 133 14.78 8.03 -9.99
C GLY A 133 15.27 6.84 -9.15
N LYS A 134 15.17 6.90 -7.82
CA LYS A 134 15.70 5.89 -6.90
C LYS A 134 14.69 5.52 -5.82
N LEU A 135 14.81 4.30 -5.32
CA LEU A 135 14.06 3.81 -4.16
C LEU A 135 14.40 4.61 -2.89
N PRO A 136 13.40 4.93 -2.05
CA PRO A 136 13.58 5.87 -0.94
C PRO A 136 14.29 5.28 0.28
N GLY A 137 14.31 3.95 0.44
CA GLY A 137 14.76 3.28 1.66
C GLY A 137 16.27 3.31 1.92
N GLY A 138 17.10 3.68 0.93
CA GLY A 138 18.55 3.47 1.00
C GLY A 138 19.29 4.21 2.14
N GLN A 139 18.69 5.26 2.69
CA GLN A 139 19.25 6.06 3.81
C GLN A 139 18.37 6.02 5.06
N MET A 140 17.39 5.13 5.12
CA MET A 140 16.45 5.05 6.23
C MET A 140 16.95 4.10 7.31
N ASP A 141 16.64 4.45 8.56
CA ASP A 141 16.99 3.68 9.74
C ASP A 141 15.71 3.22 10.46
N ILE A 142 15.65 1.94 10.84
CA ILE A 142 14.46 1.33 11.46
C ILE A 142 14.09 2.01 12.78
N SER A 143 15.07 2.47 13.57
CA SER A 143 14.78 3.14 14.84
C SER A 143 14.19 4.52 14.63
N THR A 144 14.67 5.24 13.62
CA THR A 144 14.11 6.54 13.19
C THR A 144 12.68 6.37 12.66
N LEU A 145 12.42 5.32 11.89
CA LEU A 145 11.09 4.98 11.40
C LEU A 145 10.12 4.70 12.57
N CYS A 146 10.52 3.86 13.53
CA CYS A 146 9.71 3.55 14.71
C CYS A 146 9.35 4.80 15.51
N LYS A 147 10.32 5.69 15.78
CA LYS A 147 10.08 6.95 16.51
C LYS A 147 9.12 7.88 15.79
N ARG A 148 9.20 7.95 14.45
CA ARG A 148 8.27 8.75 13.65
C ARG A 148 6.87 8.16 13.62
N ARG A 149 6.75 6.85 13.48
CA ARG A 149 5.48 6.10 13.42
C ARG A 149 4.73 6.14 14.75
N TYR A 150 5.47 6.07 15.85
CA TYR A 150 4.92 5.93 17.21
C TYR A 150 5.45 7.02 18.16
N PRO A 151 5.23 8.31 17.86
CA PRO A 151 5.83 9.42 18.61
C PRO A 151 5.32 9.52 20.06
N HIS A 152 4.19 8.87 20.36
CA HIS A 152 3.58 8.85 21.70
C HIS A 152 4.03 7.66 22.56
N VAL A 153 4.84 6.74 22.00
CA VAL A 153 5.32 5.56 22.71
C VAL A 153 6.72 5.84 23.23
N SER A 154 6.85 5.98 24.55
CA SER A 154 8.11 6.33 25.19
C SER A 154 9.20 5.27 24.93
N GLY A 155 10.37 5.76 24.51
CA GLY A 155 11.57 4.95 24.29
C GLY A 155 11.44 3.88 23.20
N ILE A 156 10.49 4.03 22.28
CA ILE A 156 10.35 3.10 21.15
C ILE A 156 11.59 3.12 20.24
N THR A 157 12.06 1.94 19.88
CA THR A 157 13.24 1.74 19.02
C THR A 157 13.01 0.60 18.04
N GLY A 158 13.78 0.62 16.94
CA GLY A 158 13.79 -0.46 15.96
C GLY A 158 14.68 -1.60 16.41
N VAL A 159 14.21 -2.84 16.24
CA VAL A 159 14.96 -4.06 16.49
C VAL A 159 15.00 -4.86 15.18
N ASP A 160 16.21 -5.13 14.70
CA ASP A 160 16.44 -5.99 13.54
C ASP A 160 16.42 -7.45 13.98
N GLU A 161 15.39 -8.18 13.56
CA GLU A 161 15.27 -9.61 13.81
C GLU A 161 15.61 -10.40 12.54
N PRO A 162 16.62 -11.30 12.57
CA PRO A 162 17.09 -11.99 11.36
C PRO A 162 16.03 -12.77 10.59
N THR A 163 14.99 -13.25 11.27
CA THR A 163 13.86 -13.97 10.65
C THR A 163 12.96 -13.02 9.88
N LEU A 164 12.58 -11.88 10.48
CA LEU A 164 11.74 -10.85 9.88
C LEU A 164 12.46 -10.10 8.76
N ARG A 165 13.77 -9.86 8.90
CA ARG A 165 14.56 -9.18 7.88
C ARG A 165 14.52 -9.88 6.52
N LYS A 166 14.41 -11.22 6.51
CA LYS A 166 14.27 -12.02 5.27
C LYS A 166 12.95 -11.73 4.54
N THR A 167 11.90 -11.39 5.27
CA THR A 167 10.58 -10.98 4.76
C THR A 167 10.44 -9.45 4.70
N CYS A 168 11.55 -8.71 4.81
CA CYS A 168 11.56 -7.25 4.79
C CYS A 168 10.69 -6.63 5.88
N GLU A 169 10.75 -7.20 7.06
CA GLU A 169 10.04 -6.75 8.26
C GLU A 169 11.03 -6.50 9.40
N TYR A 170 10.66 -5.63 10.33
CA TYR A 170 11.41 -5.34 11.55
C TYR A 170 10.43 -5.08 12.71
N LEU A 171 10.96 -4.99 13.93
CA LEU A 171 10.16 -4.70 15.11
C LEU A 171 10.34 -3.26 15.58
N CYS A 172 9.26 -2.63 16.01
CA CYS A 172 9.26 -1.43 16.84
C CYS A 172 8.89 -1.81 18.27
N CYS A 173 9.86 -1.72 19.18
CA CYS A 173 9.72 -2.16 20.57
C CYS A 173 9.78 -0.97 21.54
N PRO A 174 8.82 -0.80 22.47
CA PRO A 174 8.91 0.20 23.54
C PRO A 174 9.97 -0.19 24.58
N LEU A 175 10.25 0.71 25.52
CA LEU A 175 10.87 0.33 26.78
C LEU A 175 9.92 -0.63 27.51
N GLY A 176 10.45 -1.74 28.04
CA GLY A 176 9.65 -2.73 28.76
C GLY A 176 8.92 -2.13 29.95
N ASP A 177 7.81 -2.76 30.34
CA ASP A 177 7.09 -2.37 31.54
C ASP A 177 7.92 -2.64 32.82
N SER A 178 7.36 -2.28 33.98
CA SER A 178 8.00 -2.53 35.29
C SER A 178 8.37 -4.01 35.57
N GLN A 179 7.80 -4.95 34.81
CA GLN A 179 8.05 -6.39 34.90
C GLN A 179 8.95 -6.90 33.76
N GLY A 180 9.42 -6.01 32.88
CA GLY A 180 10.27 -6.33 31.73
C GLY A 180 9.52 -6.86 30.51
N ASN A 181 8.18 -6.85 30.51
CA ASN A 181 7.41 -7.28 29.34
C ASN A 181 7.46 -6.22 28.24
N VAL A 182 7.73 -6.64 27.02
CA VAL A 182 7.77 -5.78 25.83
C VAL A 182 6.80 -6.33 24.80
N THR A 183 5.83 -5.52 24.36
CA THR A 183 5.02 -5.83 23.17
C THR A 183 5.55 -5.01 22.00
N CYS A 184 6.21 -5.69 21.07
CA CYS A 184 6.71 -5.07 19.85
C CYS A 184 5.66 -5.06 18.74
N LEU A 185 5.76 -4.09 17.84
CA LEU A 185 4.93 -3.94 16.66
C LEU A 185 5.74 -4.34 15.43
N VAL A 186 5.17 -5.18 14.56
CA VAL A 186 5.82 -5.55 13.29
C VAL A 186 5.58 -4.45 12.28
N GLU A 187 6.65 -3.97 11.64
CA GLU A 187 6.62 -2.97 10.58
C GLU A 187 7.40 -3.44 9.36
N SER A 188 7.04 -2.90 8.20
CA SER A 188 7.70 -3.24 6.93
C SER A 188 8.86 -2.30 6.62
N HIS A 189 9.95 -2.86 6.13
CA HIS A 189 11.02 -2.09 5.52
C HIS A 189 10.48 -1.28 4.33
N VAL A 190 10.99 -0.06 4.18
CA VAL A 190 10.76 0.74 3.00
C VAL A 190 11.57 0.18 1.83
N ASP A 191 10.98 0.15 0.64
CA ASP A 191 11.68 -0.29 -0.58
C ASP A 191 13.01 0.47 -0.74
N GLY A 192 14.11 -0.27 -0.91
CA GLY A 192 15.47 0.26 -0.97
C GLY A 192 16.28 0.09 0.32
N MET A 193 15.66 -0.23 1.46
CA MET A 193 16.39 -0.51 2.70
C MET A 193 17.20 -1.81 2.58
N PRO A 194 18.39 -1.90 3.22
CA PRO A 194 19.21 -3.10 3.20
C PRO A 194 18.54 -4.24 3.98
N CYS A 195 18.62 -5.46 3.47
CA CYS A 195 18.11 -6.67 4.14
C CYS A 195 19.13 -7.82 4.20
N GLY A 196 20.31 -7.63 3.60
CA GLY A 196 21.39 -8.61 3.57
C GLY A 196 22.61 -8.07 2.80
N SER A 197 23.63 -8.90 2.65
CA SER A 197 24.87 -8.52 1.96
C SER A 197 24.61 -8.20 0.48
N GLY A 198 24.59 -6.91 0.13
CA GLY A 198 24.27 -6.44 -1.22
C GLY A 198 22.82 -6.70 -1.64
N GLN A 199 21.92 -6.93 -0.68
CA GLN A 199 20.49 -7.16 -0.92
C GLN A 199 19.68 -6.03 -0.30
N ILE A 200 18.60 -5.66 -0.98
CA ILE A 200 17.65 -4.64 -0.53
C ILE A 200 16.23 -5.19 -0.53
N CYS A 201 15.36 -4.53 0.21
CA CYS A 201 13.93 -4.77 0.19
C CYS A 201 13.29 -4.14 -1.04
N LYS A 202 12.44 -4.91 -1.73
CA LYS A 202 11.56 -4.41 -2.78
C LYS A 202 10.26 -5.19 -2.78
N ARG A 203 9.11 -4.52 -2.63
CA ARG A 203 7.77 -5.14 -2.58
C ARG A 203 7.70 -6.28 -1.57
N LYS A 204 8.17 -6.02 -0.33
CA LYS A 204 8.24 -6.99 0.77
C LYS A 204 9.14 -8.22 0.54
N ARG A 205 10.03 -8.19 -0.46
CA ARG A 205 10.97 -9.30 -0.72
C ARG A 205 12.40 -8.81 -0.58
N CYS A 206 13.21 -9.59 0.15
CA CYS A 206 14.64 -9.38 0.25
C CYS A 206 15.34 -10.03 -0.95
N GLY A 207 16.16 -9.28 -1.67
CA GLY A 207 16.82 -9.80 -2.86
C GLY A 207 17.86 -8.86 -3.48
N LYS A 208 18.53 -9.34 -4.51
CA LYS A 208 19.37 -8.50 -5.37
C LYS A 208 18.46 -7.71 -6.30
N HIS A 209 18.13 -6.47 -5.90
CA HIS A 209 17.28 -5.58 -6.68
C HIS A 209 18.02 -4.30 -7.05
N SER A 210 17.63 -3.71 -8.19
CA SER A 210 18.09 -2.38 -8.57
C SER A 210 17.48 -1.33 -7.64
N VAL A 211 18.32 -0.38 -7.22
CA VAL A 211 17.90 0.84 -6.51
C VAL A 211 17.23 1.85 -7.43
N ASN A 212 17.45 1.75 -8.74
CA ASN A 212 16.87 2.67 -9.71
C ASN A 212 15.42 2.28 -9.98
N LEU A 213 14.54 3.28 -9.94
CA LEU A 213 13.18 3.15 -10.40
C LEU A 213 13.13 3.18 -11.93
N PRO A 214 12.17 2.49 -12.56
CA PRO A 214 11.98 2.58 -14.01
C PRO A 214 11.68 4.04 -14.39
N PRO A 215 12.09 4.47 -15.59
CA PRO A 215 11.76 5.82 -16.06
C PRO A 215 10.23 6.00 -16.07
N PRO A 216 9.74 7.22 -15.78
CA PRO A 216 8.31 7.49 -15.87
C PRO A 216 7.81 7.17 -17.29
N PRO A 217 6.54 6.74 -17.44
CA PRO A 217 5.94 6.55 -18.76
C PRO A 217 6.05 7.84 -19.57
N SER A 218 6.36 7.73 -20.85
CA SER A 218 6.31 8.88 -21.76
C SER A 218 4.86 9.38 -21.81
N VAL A 219 4.62 10.60 -21.31
CA VAL A 219 3.35 11.27 -21.51
C VAL A 219 3.28 11.62 -23.00
N PRO A 220 2.20 11.25 -23.72
CA PRO A 220 1.99 11.75 -25.07
C PRO A 220 1.96 13.27 -24.98
N ILE A 221 3.00 13.92 -25.49
CA ILE A 221 2.98 15.36 -25.70
C ILE A 221 1.93 15.55 -26.79
N ASN A 222 0.75 16.05 -26.42
CA ASN A 222 -0.16 16.58 -27.42
C ASN A 222 0.60 17.72 -28.12
N GLN A 223 1.12 17.43 -29.32
CA GLN A 223 1.54 18.49 -30.22
C GLN A 223 0.30 19.33 -30.55
N PRO A 224 0.45 20.66 -30.64
CA PRO A 224 -0.66 21.59 -30.85
C PRO A 224 -1.47 21.28 -32.12
#